data_AF-A0A409W511-F1
#
_entry.id   AF-A0A409W511-F1
#
_cell.length_a   1.000
_cell.length_b   1.000
_cell.length_c   1.000
_cell.angle_alpha   90.00
_cell.angle_beta   90.00
_cell.angle_gamma   90.00
#
_symmetry.space_group_name_H-M   'P 1'
#
loop_
_entity.id
_entity.type
_entity.pdbx_description
1 polymer ?
#
loop_
_entity_poly.entity_id
_entity_poly.type
_entity_poly.pdbx_seq_one_letter_code
_entity_poly.pdbx_strand_id
1 'polypeptide(L)'
;MHFTGLALTVISSFSLFVAARPASGPVRDVLVQIQRYLPHPPQKTTSSLVTVSQLQDWLSTTDANITYIGQPIGNPSELSKRQLPNTMVVYCDTQSVNVCGGTCTVYNGGPTCLDAPNTACLMATSNVGFCDRGGCGGSCNQFSSCGSPIDNGFCSTPGTASITVGA
;
A
#
# COMPACT_ATOMS: atom_id res chain seq x y z
N MET A 1 51.54 53.01 -57.91
CA MET A 1 50.30 52.63 -57.21
C MET A 1 50.28 51.09 -57.25
N HIS A 2 50.72 50.34 -56.22
CA HIS A 2 50.04 50.07 -54.92
C HIS A 2 48.56 49.72 -55.18
N PHE A 3 48.00 48.55 -54.81
CA PHE A 3 48.19 47.72 -53.62
C PHE A 3 47.88 46.23 -53.87
N THR A 4 48.61 45.39 -53.16
CA THR A 4 48.39 43.96 -52.89
C THR A 4 47.09 43.73 -52.10
N GLY A 5 46.34 42.68 -52.45
CA GLY A 5 45.18 42.19 -51.70
C GLY A 5 45.38 40.73 -51.30
N LEU A 6 45.83 40.51 -50.07
CA LEU A 6 45.98 39.21 -49.42
C LEU A 6 44.58 38.69 -49.03
N ALA A 7 44.15 37.55 -49.58
CA ALA A 7 42.97 36.84 -49.09
C ALA A 7 43.40 35.74 -48.10
N LEU A 8 43.23 36.04 -46.82
CA LEU A 8 43.27 35.08 -45.72
C LEU A 8 41.95 34.28 -45.71
N THR A 9 42.01 32.96 -45.83
CA THR A 9 40.88 32.08 -45.46
C THR A 9 41.35 31.01 -44.49
N VAL A 10 40.62 30.97 -43.37
CA VAL A 10 40.88 30.30 -42.10
C VAL A 10 40.84 28.78 -42.25
N ILE A 11 41.90 28.10 -41.78
CA ILE A 11 41.90 26.65 -41.59
C ILE A 11 41.04 26.36 -40.35
N SER A 12 39.79 25.93 -40.56
CA SER A 12 38.91 25.47 -39.50
C SER A 12 39.34 24.07 -39.06
N SER A 13 39.99 24.00 -37.92
CA SER A 13 40.38 22.77 -37.24
C SER A 13 39.14 21.99 -36.81
N PHE A 14 38.80 20.92 -37.53
CA PHE A 14 37.84 19.92 -37.05
C PHE A 14 38.49 19.09 -35.94
N SER A 15 38.26 19.46 -34.69
CA SER A 15 38.53 18.58 -33.55
C SER A 15 37.48 17.45 -33.54
N LEU A 16 37.89 16.25 -33.93
CA LEU A 16 37.15 15.01 -33.67
C LEU A 16 37.14 14.77 -32.15
N PHE A 17 36.08 15.20 -31.46
CA PHE A 17 35.78 14.70 -30.13
C PHE A 17 35.22 13.28 -30.26
N VAL A 18 36.11 12.29 -30.15
CA VAL A 18 35.71 10.92 -29.84
C VAL A 18 35.19 10.92 -28.40
N ALA A 19 33.87 11.03 -28.24
CA ALA A 19 33.23 10.76 -26.96
C ALA A 19 33.28 9.24 -26.73
N ALA A 20 34.30 8.79 -25.99
CA ALA A 20 34.30 7.46 -25.42
C ALA A 20 33.08 7.33 -24.50
N ARG A 21 32.07 6.58 -24.92
CA ARG A 21 30.97 6.16 -24.05
C ARG A 21 31.57 5.28 -22.96
N PRO A 22 31.42 5.61 -21.66
CA PRO A 22 31.69 4.60 -20.64
C PRO A 22 30.68 3.47 -20.84
N ALA A 23 31.19 2.25 -20.99
CA ALA A 23 30.38 1.04 -20.93
C ALA A 23 29.85 0.90 -19.50
N SER A 24 28.71 1.50 -19.21
CA SER A 24 27.92 1.20 -18.02
C SER A 24 27.32 -0.20 -18.21
N GLY A 25 28.05 -1.20 -17.72
CA GLY A 25 27.61 -2.59 -17.64
C GLY A 25 26.36 -2.77 -16.75
N PRO A 26 25.76 -3.97 -16.77
CA PRO A 26 24.41 -4.26 -16.29
C PRO A 26 24.36 -4.47 -14.76
N VAL A 27 24.95 -3.56 -13.99
CA VAL A 27 24.96 -3.68 -12.52
C VAL A 27 23.74 -3.01 -11.87
N ARG A 28 23.07 -2.09 -12.58
CA ARG A 28 21.92 -1.34 -12.04
C ARG A 28 20.58 -2.10 -12.10
N ASP A 29 20.39 -3.01 -13.05
CA ASP A 29 19.12 -3.75 -13.18
C ASP A 29 18.95 -4.86 -12.14
N VAL A 30 20.05 -5.52 -11.76
CA VAL A 30 19.99 -6.64 -10.79
C VAL A 30 19.61 -6.17 -9.39
N LEU A 31 20.00 -4.96 -9.00
CA LEU A 31 19.71 -4.41 -7.66
C LEU A 31 18.22 -4.06 -7.48
N VAL A 32 17.53 -3.64 -8.55
CA VAL A 32 16.08 -3.36 -8.48
C VAL A 32 15.28 -4.66 -8.33
N GLN A 33 15.77 -5.76 -8.90
CA GLN A 33 15.04 -7.03 -8.91
C GLN A 33 15.22 -7.83 -7.61
N ILE A 34 16.39 -7.77 -6.98
CA ILE A 34 16.63 -8.42 -5.68
C ILE A 34 15.81 -7.76 -4.55
N GLN A 35 15.55 -6.45 -4.64
CA GLN A 35 14.74 -5.74 -3.64
C GLN A 35 13.26 -6.20 -3.59
N ARG A 36 12.77 -6.85 -4.65
CA ARG A 36 11.40 -7.42 -4.72
C ARG A 36 11.32 -8.87 -4.23
N TYR A 37 12.46 -9.51 -3.97
CA TYR A 37 12.54 -10.93 -3.61
C TYR A 37 13.06 -11.17 -2.19
N LEU A 38 13.35 -10.10 -1.44
CA LEU A 38 13.57 -10.25 -0.01
C LEU A 38 12.21 -10.58 0.63
N PRO A 39 12.08 -11.71 1.36
CA PRO A 39 10.93 -11.91 2.21
C PRO A 39 10.88 -10.69 3.15
N HIS A 40 9.78 -9.93 3.08
CA HIS A 40 9.55 -8.83 4.00
C HIS A 40 9.74 -9.41 5.41
N PRO A 41 10.64 -8.85 6.25
CA PRO A 41 10.70 -9.26 7.63
C PRO A 41 9.29 -9.13 8.20
N PRO A 42 8.78 -10.10 8.98
CA PRO A 42 7.46 -9.98 9.58
C PRO A 42 7.44 -8.65 10.33
N GLN A 43 6.73 -7.68 9.78
CA GLN A 43 6.66 -6.35 10.37
C GLN A 43 5.85 -6.54 11.63
N LYS A 44 6.55 -6.64 12.77
CA LYS A 44 5.94 -6.46 14.08
C LYS A 44 5.51 -4.99 14.17
N THR A 45 4.39 -4.70 13.54
CA THR A 45 3.86 -3.35 13.38
C THR A 45 2.96 -3.12 14.58
N THR A 46 3.26 -2.08 15.35
CA THR A 46 2.22 -1.39 16.11
C THR A 46 1.07 -1.15 15.16
N SER A 47 -0.16 -1.51 15.54
CA SER A 47 -1.36 -1.34 14.73
C SER A 47 -1.44 0.13 14.34
N SER A 48 -1.06 0.38 13.10
CA SER A 48 -0.90 1.67 12.49
C SER A 48 -1.61 1.56 11.16
N LEU A 49 -2.16 2.67 10.69
CA LEU A 49 -2.83 2.73 9.40
C LEU A 49 -1.92 2.10 8.34
N VAL A 50 -2.40 1.04 7.70
CA VAL A 50 -1.63 0.37 6.65
C VAL A 50 -1.76 1.17 5.36
N THR A 51 -0.70 1.20 4.57
CA THR A 51 -0.80 1.81 3.24
C THR A 51 -1.65 0.94 2.32
N VAL A 52 -2.18 1.55 1.27
CA VAL A 52 -2.94 0.84 0.23
C VAL A 52 -2.09 -0.26 -0.43
N SER A 53 -0.77 -0.08 -0.56
CA SER A 53 0.13 -1.11 -1.11
C SER A 53 0.35 -2.28 -0.16
N GLN A 54 0.49 -2.03 1.15
CA GLN A 54 0.65 -3.11 2.13
C GLN A 54 -0.59 -3.99 2.20
N LEU A 55 -1.78 -3.38 2.13
CA LEU A 55 -3.03 -4.11 2.05
C LEU A 55 -3.12 -4.98 0.78
N GLN A 56 -2.65 -4.49 -0.36
CA GLN A 56 -2.62 -5.27 -1.61
C GLN A 56 -1.71 -6.48 -1.52
N ASP A 57 -0.52 -6.30 -0.96
CA ASP A 57 0.45 -7.38 -0.82
C ASP A 57 -0.16 -8.50 0.04
N TRP A 58 -0.85 -8.15 1.13
CA TRP A 58 -1.59 -9.11 1.95
C TRP A 58 -2.73 -9.79 1.18
N LEU A 59 -3.57 -9.03 0.48
CA LEU A 59 -4.68 -9.59 -0.32
C LEU A 59 -4.20 -10.56 -1.41
N SER A 60 -2.99 -10.37 -1.94
CA SER A 60 -2.41 -11.22 -2.99
C SER A 60 -1.83 -12.54 -2.47
N THR A 61 -1.55 -12.63 -1.18
CA THR A 61 -0.83 -13.76 -0.56
C THR A 61 -1.64 -14.51 0.48
N THR A 62 -2.76 -13.94 0.95
CA THR A 62 -3.62 -14.55 1.95
C THR A 62 -4.41 -15.74 1.39
N ASP A 63 -4.61 -16.75 2.23
CA ASP A 63 -5.46 -17.92 2.01
C ASP A 63 -6.84 -17.78 2.68
N ALA A 64 -7.17 -16.59 3.21
CA ALA A 64 -8.46 -16.32 3.84
C ALA A 64 -9.63 -16.37 2.84
N ASN A 65 -10.82 -16.75 3.32
CA ASN A 65 -12.03 -16.66 2.51
C ASN A 65 -12.56 -15.22 2.54
N ILE A 66 -12.48 -14.52 1.41
CA ILE A 66 -12.74 -13.07 1.34
C ILE A 66 -14.08 -12.77 0.67
N THR A 67 -14.92 -11.99 1.36
CA THR A 67 -16.06 -11.29 0.77
C THR A 67 -15.72 -9.83 0.50
N TYR A 68 -16.03 -9.31 -0.69
CA TYR A 68 -15.80 -7.91 -1.04
C TYR A 68 -17.08 -7.08 -0.97
N ILE A 69 -17.03 -5.93 -0.30
CA ILE A 69 -18.15 -5.00 -0.16
C ILE A 69 -17.73 -3.60 -0.66
N GLY A 70 -18.63 -2.95 -1.42
CA GLY A 70 -18.43 -1.59 -1.90
C GLY A 70 -17.88 -1.55 -3.33
N GLN A 71 -16.95 -0.62 -3.59
CA GLN A 71 -16.37 -0.47 -4.92
C GLN A 71 -15.51 -1.68 -5.28
N PRO A 72 -15.54 -2.18 -6.54
CA PRO A 72 -14.76 -3.35 -6.93
C PRO A 72 -13.29 -3.17 -6.55
N ILE A 73 -12.64 -4.14 -5.94
CA ILE A 73 -11.19 -4.07 -5.75
C ILE A 73 -10.59 -4.59 -7.04
N GLY A 74 -10.17 -3.68 -7.92
CA GLY A 74 -9.58 -4.06 -9.23
C GLY A 74 -8.29 -4.86 -9.06
N ASN A 75 -7.59 -5.13 -10.17
CA ASN A 75 -6.23 -5.66 -10.12
C ASN A 75 -5.37 -4.81 -9.15
N PRO A 76 -4.45 -5.40 -8.36
CA PRO A 76 -3.65 -4.67 -7.37
C PRO A 76 -2.99 -3.41 -7.96
N SER A 77 -2.56 -3.48 -9.22
CA SER A 77 -1.95 -2.38 -9.99
C SER A 77 -2.89 -1.19 -10.30
N GLU A 78 -4.21 -1.32 -10.11
CA GLU A 78 -5.23 -0.32 -10.43
C GLU A 78 -5.81 0.39 -9.20
N LEU A 79 -5.44 -0.04 -7.99
CA LEU A 79 -5.92 0.57 -6.74
C LEU A 79 -5.30 1.95 -6.49
N SER A 80 -4.09 2.20 -6.98
CA SER A 80 -3.43 3.51 -6.94
C SER A 80 -4.11 4.57 -7.84
N LYS A 81 -4.94 4.14 -8.80
CA LYS A 81 -5.66 5.02 -9.73
C LYS A 81 -7.06 5.43 -9.25
N ARG A 82 -7.51 4.93 -8.10
CA ARG A 82 -8.82 5.28 -7.55
C ARG A 82 -8.73 6.61 -6.81
N GLN A 83 -9.03 7.67 -7.55
CA GLN A 83 -9.18 9.03 -7.05
C GLN A 83 -10.48 9.14 -6.25
N LEU A 84 -10.36 8.88 -4.95
CA LEU A 84 -11.08 9.40 -3.78
C LEU A 84 -10.46 8.64 -2.60
N PRO A 85 -10.25 9.23 -1.40
CA PRO A 85 -9.64 8.51 -0.29
C PRO A 85 -10.66 7.53 0.29
N ASN A 86 -10.97 6.46 -0.46
CA ASN A 86 -11.79 5.40 0.06
C ASN A 86 -11.02 4.74 1.19
N THR A 87 -11.72 4.55 2.30
CA THR A 87 -11.18 3.74 3.39
C THR A 87 -11.36 2.28 3.01
N MET A 88 -10.26 1.54 3.07
CA MET A 88 -10.31 0.10 2.97
C MET A 88 -10.23 -0.50 4.37
N VAL A 89 -11.11 -1.44 4.66
CA VAL A 89 -11.15 -2.17 5.93
C VAL A 89 -11.17 -3.65 5.64
N VAL A 90 -10.29 -4.40 6.28
CA VAL A 90 -10.36 -5.86 6.34
C VAL A 90 -10.74 -6.24 7.75
N TYR A 91 -11.75 -7.07 7.92
CA TYR A 91 -12.11 -7.61 9.22
C TYR A 91 -12.44 -9.09 9.09
N CYS A 92 -12.00 -9.88 10.07
CA CYS A 92 -12.15 -11.32 10.04
C CYS A 92 -12.72 -11.86 11.36
N ASP A 93 -13.37 -13.01 11.28
CA ASP A 93 -14.03 -13.67 12.42
C ASP A 93 -13.07 -14.48 13.31
N THR A 94 -11.86 -14.76 12.85
CA THR A 94 -10.93 -15.66 13.53
C THR A 94 -9.56 -15.01 13.72
N GLN A 95 -8.98 -15.21 14.91
CA GLN A 95 -7.60 -14.90 15.20
C GLN A 95 -6.93 -16.14 15.80
N SER A 96 -5.81 -16.58 15.20
CA SER A 96 -4.97 -17.65 15.74
C SER A 96 -3.61 -17.09 16.12
N VAL A 97 -3.35 -17.03 17.43
CA VAL A 97 -2.13 -16.43 18.00
C VAL A 97 -1.97 -14.97 17.53
N ASN A 98 -1.11 -14.72 16.55
CA ASN A 98 -0.83 -13.39 15.99
C ASN A 98 -1.32 -13.23 14.55
N VAL A 99 -2.04 -14.22 13.99
CA VAL A 99 -2.53 -14.21 12.61
C VAL A 99 -4.03 -13.98 12.59
N CYS A 100 -4.46 -12.97 11.83
CA CYS A 100 -5.87 -12.72 11.52
C CYS A 100 -6.30 -13.54 10.30
N GLY A 101 -7.45 -14.20 10.34
CA GLY A 101 -7.92 -15.06 9.25
C GLY A 101 -9.33 -15.61 9.45
N GLY A 102 -9.62 -16.74 8.80
CA GLY A 102 -10.97 -17.34 8.79
C GLY A 102 -11.84 -16.75 7.68
N THR A 103 -13.05 -16.32 8.02
CA THR A 103 -13.92 -15.58 7.10
C THR A 103 -13.61 -14.11 7.23
N CYS A 104 -13.08 -13.52 6.16
CA CYS A 104 -12.74 -12.11 6.11
C CYS A 104 -13.68 -11.36 5.17
N THR A 105 -13.95 -10.11 5.52
CA THR A 105 -14.65 -9.17 4.64
C THR A 105 -13.75 -7.98 4.38
N VAL A 106 -13.68 -7.57 3.12
CA VAL A 106 -12.94 -6.40 2.68
C VAL A 106 -13.94 -5.35 2.20
N TYR A 107 -14.03 -4.27 2.95
CA TYR A 107 -14.76 -3.08 2.57
C TYR A 107 -13.85 -2.12 1.79
N ASN A 108 -14.36 -1.54 0.71
CA ASN A 108 -13.73 -0.44 0.00
C ASN A 108 -14.79 0.61 -0.37
N GLY A 109 -14.75 1.75 0.31
CA GLY A 109 -15.70 2.82 0.03
C GLY A 109 -15.53 4.03 0.95
N GLY A 110 -16.56 4.86 0.96
CA GLY A 110 -16.61 6.07 1.76
C GLY A 110 -17.17 5.85 3.18
N PRO A 111 -17.63 6.92 3.82
CA PRO A 111 -18.15 6.85 5.19
C PRO A 111 -19.40 5.98 5.26
N THR A 112 -19.39 5.01 6.17
CA THR A 112 -20.54 4.11 6.39
C THR A 112 -20.42 3.45 7.75
N CYS A 113 -21.55 2.97 8.26
CA CYS A 113 -21.56 1.96 9.31
C CYS A 113 -21.56 0.57 8.67
N LEU A 114 -20.65 -0.30 9.08
CA LEU A 114 -20.58 -1.69 8.66
C LEU A 114 -21.04 -2.58 9.81
N ASP A 115 -21.98 -3.47 9.53
CA ASP A 115 -22.28 -4.58 10.44
C ASP A 115 -21.16 -5.62 10.32
N ALA A 116 -20.45 -5.85 11.41
CA ALA A 116 -19.28 -6.70 11.48
C ALA A 116 -19.33 -7.60 12.73
N PRO A 117 -20.41 -8.41 12.89
CA PRO A 117 -20.59 -9.24 14.07
C PRO A 117 -19.47 -10.28 14.20
N ASN A 118 -19.05 -10.54 15.44
CA ASN A 118 -18.03 -11.53 15.77
C ASN A 118 -16.66 -11.24 15.13
N THR A 119 -16.36 -9.99 14.82
CA THR A 119 -15.03 -9.62 14.34
C THR A 119 -14.02 -9.88 15.46
N ALA A 120 -13.00 -10.67 15.15
CA ALA A 120 -11.89 -10.98 16.05
C ALA A 120 -10.70 -10.06 15.82
N CYS A 121 -10.50 -9.63 14.58
CA CYS A 121 -9.38 -8.78 14.21
C CYS A 121 -9.71 -7.95 12.97
N LEU A 122 -9.12 -6.76 12.88
CA LEU A 122 -9.34 -5.85 11.76
C LEU A 122 -8.08 -5.08 11.39
N MET A 123 -8.01 -4.64 10.14
CA MET A 123 -6.96 -3.81 9.56
C MET A 123 -7.62 -2.74 8.71
N ALA A 124 -7.11 -1.51 8.74
CA ALA A 124 -7.69 -0.41 7.96
C ALA A 124 -6.62 0.55 7.39
N THR A 125 -6.93 1.15 6.23
CA THR A 125 -6.09 2.18 5.59
C THR A 125 -6.37 3.59 6.11
N SER A 126 -7.41 3.76 6.93
CA SER A 126 -7.77 5.02 7.57
C SER A 126 -8.32 4.74 8.96
N ASN A 127 -8.41 5.77 9.80
CA ASN A 127 -8.79 5.56 11.19
C ASN A 127 -10.30 5.28 11.28
N VAL A 128 -10.64 4.02 11.52
CA VAL A 128 -12.03 3.56 11.70
C VAL A 128 -12.36 3.34 13.16
N GLY A 129 -13.62 3.52 13.52
CA GLY A 129 -14.15 3.13 14.82
C GLY A 129 -14.58 1.67 14.80
N PHE A 130 -14.30 0.90 15.84
CA PHE A 130 -14.84 -0.44 16.03
C PHE A 130 -15.61 -0.49 17.34
N CYS A 131 -16.85 -0.98 17.29
CA CYS A 131 -17.83 -0.88 18.37
C CYS A 131 -18.31 -2.26 18.83
N ASP A 132 -18.64 -2.38 20.11
CA ASP A 132 -19.11 -3.61 20.75
C ASP A 132 -20.59 -3.97 20.45
N ARG A 133 -21.34 -3.08 19.78
CA ARG A 133 -22.74 -3.30 19.37
C ARG A 133 -22.92 -3.07 17.88
N GLY A 134 -23.96 -3.67 17.31
CA GLY A 134 -24.39 -3.43 15.92
C GLY A 134 -24.84 -1.97 15.70
N GLY A 135 -24.89 -1.55 14.44
CA GLY A 135 -25.35 -0.20 14.07
C GLY A 135 -24.44 0.94 14.56
N CYS A 136 -23.14 0.68 14.78
CA CYS A 136 -22.13 1.68 15.16
C CYS A 136 -22.44 2.43 16.46
N GLY A 137 -23.11 1.74 17.39
CA GLY A 137 -23.41 2.24 18.74
C GLY A 137 -22.63 1.50 19.84
N GLY A 138 -22.92 1.85 21.09
CA GLY A 138 -22.26 1.24 22.25
C GLY A 138 -20.90 1.85 22.57
N SER A 139 -19.96 1.01 22.98
CA SER A 139 -18.58 1.38 23.29
C SER A 139 -17.73 1.23 22.03
N CYS A 140 -17.20 2.34 21.52
CA CYS A 140 -16.38 2.36 20.31
C CYS A 140 -14.94 2.78 20.61
N ASN A 141 -13.99 2.08 20.01
CA ASN A 141 -12.57 2.42 20.05
C ASN A 141 -12.08 2.79 18.64
N GLN A 142 -10.98 3.54 18.56
CA GLN A 142 -10.39 3.94 17.29
C GLN A 142 -9.29 2.95 16.90
N PHE A 143 -9.23 2.55 15.63
CA PHE A 143 -8.20 1.66 15.12
C PHE A 143 -6.78 2.22 15.36
N SER A 144 -6.59 3.54 15.24
CA SER A 144 -5.32 4.21 15.56
C SER A 144 -4.87 4.06 17.02
N SER A 145 -5.77 3.65 17.92
CA SER A 145 -5.52 3.45 19.35
C SER A 145 -5.46 1.97 19.75
N CYS A 146 -5.30 1.07 18.78
CA CYS A 146 -5.27 -0.37 19.04
C CYS A 146 -4.29 -0.77 20.14
N GLY A 147 -4.82 -1.36 21.21
CA GLY A 147 -4.04 -1.83 22.36
C GLY A 147 -3.38 -3.19 22.17
N SER A 148 -3.77 -3.96 21.14
CA SER A 148 -3.28 -5.32 20.90
C SER A 148 -3.00 -5.56 19.41
N PRO A 149 -1.94 -4.95 18.88
CA PRO A 149 -1.55 -5.13 17.49
C PRO A 149 -0.99 -6.53 17.25
N ILE A 150 -1.28 -7.08 16.07
CA ILE A 150 -0.85 -8.40 15.62
C ILE A 150 -0.19 -8.31 14.23
N ASP A 151 0.14 -9.44 13.63
CA ASP A 151 0.93 -9.47 12.39
C ASP A 151 0.19 -8.80 11.22
N ASN A 152 0.96 -8.32 10.24
CA ASN A 152 0.47 -7.67 9.01
C ASN A 152 -0.36 -6.39 9.23
N GLY A 153 -0.17 -5.70 10.36
CA GLY A 153 -0.88 -4.44 10.63
C GLY A 153 -2.33 -4.63 11.08
N PHE A 154 -2.72 -5.84 11.46
CA PHE A 154 -4.01 -6.09 12.09
C PHE A 154 -4.01 -5.68 13.57
N CYS A 155 -5.20 -5.38 14.06
CA CYS A 155 -5.50 -5.20 15.47
C CYS A 155 -6.39 -6.33 15.98
N SER A 156 -6.05 -6.92 17.12
CA SER A 156 -6.94 -7.82 17.85
C SER A 156 -8.09 -7.00 18.45
N THR A 157 -9.31 -7.33 18.04
CA THR A 157 -10.54 -6.59 18.38
C THR A 157 -11.71 -7.53 18.70
N PRO A 158 -11.52 -8.55 19.56
CA PRO A 158 -12.56 -9.53 19.86
C PRO A 158 -13.81 -8.87 20.44
N GLY A 159 -14.98 -9.31 19.97
CA GLY A 159 -16.26 -8.77 20.41
C GLY A 159 -16.69 -7.51 19.65
N THR A 160 -15.96 -7.11 18.61
CA THR A 160 -16.43 -6.08 17.68
C THR A 160 -17.68 -6.58 16.95
N ALA A 161 -18.71 -5.74 16.92
CA ALA A 161 -19.99 -6.00 16.29
C ALA A 161 -20.32 -5.04 15.14
N SER A 162 -19.71 -3.86 15.10
CA SER A 162 -19.80 -2.95 13.96
C SER A 162 -18.54 -2.09 13.80
N ILE A 163 -18.35 -1.57 12.59
CA ILE A 163 -17.22 -0.72 12.22
C ILE A 163 -17.73 0.58 11.59
N THR A 164 -17.36 1.70 12.19
CA THR A 164 -17.63 3.05 11.69
C THR A 164 -16.49 3.49 10.79
N VAL A 165 -16.76 3.60 9.50
CA VAL A 165 -15.83 4.18 8.53
C VAL A 165 -16.06 5.70 8.50
N GLY A 166 -15.05 6.45 8.94
CA GLY A 166 -15.07 7.92 8.94
C GLY A 166 -14.67 8.52 7.58
N ALA A 167 -15.11 9.75 7.33
CA ALA A 167 -14.71 10.56 6.17
C ALA A 167 -13.35 11.21 6.37
#